data_AF-A0A317JB28-F1
#
_entry.id   AF-A0A317JB28-F1
#
_cell.length_a   1.000
_cell.length_b   1.000
_cell.length_c   1.000
_cell.angle_alpha   90.00
_cell.angle_beta   90.00
_cell.angle_gamma   90.00
#
_symmetry.space_group_name_H-M   'P 1'
#
loop_
_entity.id
_entity.type
_entity.pdbx_description
1 polymer ?
#
loop_
_entity_poly.entity_id
_entity_poly.type
_entity_poly.pdbx_seq_one_letter_code
_entity_poly.pdbx_strand_id
1 'polypeptide(L)'
;MALGEFTKQIAQQALKAPVKDMLDSLRPPDAAQVSEAVKNARPAAAPGENICATILGQIQAMQRALKEDEELVVLFHNGMETMRVMEVYVPAWSVAVLTGIDTERNLTRVITASERLELICKVMKAQPGAKPVKVNLVAPKPGA
;
A
#
# COMPACT_ATOMS: atom_id res chain seq x y z
N MET A 1 36.71 -43.45 -4.61
CA MET A 1 36.22 -42.12 -4.19
C MET A 1 37.31 -41.08 -4.43
N ALA A 2 37.47 -40.52 -5.64
CA ALA A 2 38.63 -39.65 -5.93
C ALA A 2 38.42 -38.59 -7.04
N LEU A 3 37.18 -38.31 -7.46
CA LEU A 3 36.88 -37.30 -8.49
C LEU A 3 36.16 -36.05 -7.95
N GLY A 4 35.43 -36.18 -6.83
CA GLY A 4 34.72 -35.06 -6.20
C GLY A 4 35.57 -34.14 -5.33
N GLU A 5 36.75 -34.59 -4.88
CA GLU A 5 37.66 -33.76 -4.08
C GLU A 5 38.57 -32.87 -4.95
N PHE A 6 38.94 -33.34 -6.14
CA PHE A 6 39.79 -32.59 -7.07
C PHE A 6 39.08 -31.35 -7.64
N THR A 7 37.76 -31.45 -7.88
CA THR A 7 36.94 -30.32 -8.34
C THR A 7 36.74 -29.24 -7.26
N LYS A 8 36.73 -29.62 -5.97
CA LYS A 8 36.66 -28.66 -4.86
C LYS A 8 37.95 -27.86 -4.68
N GLN A 9 39.12 -28.47 -4.94
CA GLN A 9 40.40 -27.76 -4.85
C GLN A 9 40.59 -26.74 -5.98
N ILE A 10 40.17 -27.05 -7.20
CA ILE A 10 40.21 -26.11 -8.34
C ILE A 10 39.28 -24.90 -8.09
N ALA A 11 38.08 -25.15 -7.55
CA ALA A 11 37.14 -24.07 -7.20
C ALA A 11 37.63 -23.18 -6.04
N GLN A 12 38.42 -23.73 -5.10
CA GLN A 12 38.97 -22.96 -3.98
C GLN A 12 40.21 -22.14 -4.34
N GLN A 13 40.97 -22.54 -5.37
CA GLN A 13 42.13 -21.76 -5.82
C GLN A 13 41.76 -20.55 -6.68
N ALA A 14 40.61 -20.57 -7.36
CA ALA A 14 40.13 -19.41 -8.14
C ALA A 14 39.61 -18.23 -7.29
N LEU A 15 39.40 -18.43 -5.99
CA LEU A 15 38.84 -17.42 -5.07
C LEU A 15 39.87 -16.78 -4.13
N LYS A 16 41.12 -17.25 -4.13
CA LYS A 16 42.15 -16.80 -3.18
C LYS A 16 43.39 -16.24 -3.87
N ALA A 17 43.20 -15.17 -4.66
CA ALA A 17 44.15 -14.04 -4.91
C ALA A 17 43.69 -13.25 -6.16
N PRO A 18 44.06 -11.97 -6.36
CA PRO A 18 44.00 -10.80 -5.51
C PRO A 18 42.98 -9.79 -6.09
N VAL A 19 41.80 -10.27 -6.52
CA VAL A 19 40.77 -9.39 -7.13
C VAL A 19 40.24 -8.38 -6.11
N LYS A 20 40.20 -8.74 -4.83
CA LYS A 20 39.74 -7.88 -3.75
C LYS A 20 40.70 -6.72 -3.47
N ASP A 21 42.02 -6.97 -3.53
CA ASP A 21 43.04 -5.95 -3.26
C ASP A 21 43.17 -4.95 -4.44
N MET A 22 42.97 -5.42 -5.68
CA MET A 22 42.90 -4.54 -6.84
C MET A 22 41.63 -3.69 -6.87
N LEU A 23 40.50 -4.23 -6.38
CA LEU A 23 39.23 -3.50 -6.33
C LEU A 23 39.22 -2.41 -5.24
N ASP A 24 39.90 -2.64 -4.11
CA ASP A 24 40.05 -1.62 -3.07
C ASP A 24 41.07 -0.52 -3.45
N SER A 25 42.07 -0.82 -4.29
CA SER A 25 43.05 0.18 -4.76
C SER A 25 42.49 1.16 -5.80
N LEU A 26 41.35 0.83 -6.43
CA LEU A 26 40.66 1.67 -7.41
C LEU A 26 39.54 2.53 -6.79
N ARG A 27 39.33 2.45 -5.48
CA ARG A 27 38.28 3.22 -4.80
C ARG A 27 38.80 4.62 -4.44
N PRO A 28 38.23 5.72 -4.99
CA PRO A 28 38.64 7.06 -4.61
C PRO A 28 38.36 7.33 -3.12
N PRO A 29 39.18 8.14 -2.42
CA PRO A 29 39.08 8.39 -0.98
C PRO A 29 37.75 9.03 -0.57
N ASP A 30 37.05 9.67 -1.51
CA ASP A 30 35.74 10.29 -1.29
C ASP A 30 34.60 9.24 -1.22
N ALA A 31 34.83 8.00 -1.67
CA ALA A 31 33.81 6.96 -1.66
C ALA A 31 33.45 6.49 -0.24
N ALA A 32 34.36 6.60 0.73
CA ALA A 32 34.08 6.28 2.13
C ALA A 32 33.11 7.29 2.75
N GLN A 33 33.29 8.59 2.47
CA GLN A 33 32.38 9.66 2.90
C GLN A 33 31.03 9.59 2.20
N VAL A 34 31.01 9.22 0.90
CA VAL A 34 29.78 8.96 0.17
C VAL A 34 29.05 7.72 0.75
N SER A 35 29.76 6.68 1.19
CA SER A 35 29.13 5.49 1.78
C SER A 35 28.48 5.75 3.15
N GLU A 36 29.07 6.61 3.98
CA GLU A 36 28.48 7.06 5.25
C GLU A 36 27.33 8.04 5.03
N ALA A 37 27.48 8.97 4.08
CA ALA A 37 26.41 9.88 3.68
C ALA A 37 25.22 9.12 3.06
N VAL A 38 25.44 8.02 2.33
CA VAL A 38 24.38 7.18 1.74
C VAL A 38 23.77 6.20 2.75
N LYS A 39 24.52 5.78 3.79
CA LYS A 39 23.94 4.99 4.90
C LYS A 39 23.05 5.83 5.81
N ASN A 40 23.39 7.10 6.03
CA ASN A 40 22.61 8.02 6.86
C ASN A 40 21.60 8.86 6.07
N ALA A 41 21.79 9.04 4.77
CA ALA A 41 20.73 9.41 3.85
C ALA A 41 20.04 8.13 3.39
N ARG A 42 19.22 7.54 4.26
CA ARG A 42 18.06 6.84 3.72
C ARG A 42 17.32 7.92 2.93
N PRO A 43 17.24 7.87 1.58
CA PRO A 43 16.25 8.68 0.91
C PRO A 43 14.94 8.37 1.64
N ALA A 44 14.28 9.38 2.21
CA ALA A 44 12.89 9.22 2.59
C ALA A 44 12.26 8.59 1.36
N ALA A 45 11.81 7.33 1.48
CA ALA A 45 11.26 6.61 0.35
C ALA A 45 10.28 7.59 -0.29
N ALA A 46 10.51 7.94 -1.57
CA ALA A 46 9.50 8.66 -2.34
C ALA A 46 8.21 7.91 -2.03
N PRO A 47 7.21 8.54 -1.37
CA PRO A 47 6.21 7.81 -0.61
C PRO A 47 5.68 6.69 -1.49
N GLY A 48 6.07 5.46 -1.14
CA GLY A 48 5.62 4.29 -1.87
C GLY A 48 4.11 4.41 -1.94
N GLU A 49 3.56 4.34 -3.15
CA GLU A 49 2.17 4.67 -3.39
C GLU A 49 1.30 3.99 -2.34
N ASN A 50 0.65 4.82 -1.52
CA ASN A 50 -0.01 4.32 -0.34
C ASN A 50 -1.38 3.83 -0.77
N ILE A 51 -1.54 2.50 -0.87
CA ILE A 51 -2.74 1.88 -1.45
C ILE A 51 -4.03 2.47 -0.86
N CYS A 52 -4.11 2.61 0.47
CA CYS A 52 -5.27 3.23 1.10
C CYS A 52 -5.42 4.71 0.72
N ALA A 53 -4.33 5.49 0.66
CA ALA A 53 -4.41 6.88 0.21
C ALA A 53 -4.91 7.00 -1.24
N THR A 54 -4.44 6.13 -2.13
CA THR A 54 -4.90 6.07 -3.52
C THR A 54 -6.39 5.71 -3.57
N ILE A 55 -6.83 4.69 -2.83
CA ILE A 55 -8.26 4.30 -2.75
C ILE A 55 -9.12 5.46 -2.25
N LEU A 56 -8.72 6.13 -1.15
CA LEU A 56 -9.44 7.29 -0.63
C LEU A 56 -9.50 8.42 -1.67
N GLY A 57 -8.39 8.68 -2.37
CA GLY A 57 -8.32 9.68 -3.44
C GLY A 57 -9.28 9.38 -4.60
N GLN A 58 -9.37 8.11 -5.02
CA GLN A 58 -10.31 7.68 -6.06
C GLN A 58 -11.76 7.88 -5.62
N ILE A 59 -12.13 7.43 -4.41
CA ILE A 59 -13.50 7.65 -3.88
C ILE A 59 -13.80 9.14 -3.79
N GLN A 60 -12.86 9.96 -3.32
CA GLN A 60 -13.04 11.41 -3.23
C GLN A 60 -13.24 12.05 -4.62
N ALA A 61 -12.45 11.64 -5.62
CA ALA A 61 -12.59 12.13 -6.98
C ALA A 61 -13.95 11.75 -7.59
N MET A 62 -14.39 10.50 -7.40
CA MET A 62 -15.71 10.04 -7.83
C MET A 62 -16.83 10.85 -7.20
N GLN A 63 -16.76 11.11 -5.89
CA GLN A 63 -17.77 11.91 -5.17
C GLN A 63 -17.82 13.38 -5.63
N ARG A 64 -16.69 13.95 -6.06
CA ARG A 64 -16.64 15.33 -6.57
C ARG A 64 -17.27 15.45 -7.97
N ALA A 65 -17.28 14.37 -8.74
CA ALA A 65 -17.83 14.34 -10.09
C ALA A 65 -19.36 14.13 -10.15
N LEU A 66 -20.01 13.87 -9.02
CA LEU A 66 -21.45 13.61 -8.95
C LEU A 66 -22.28 14.89 -9.17
N LYS A 67 -23.41 14.72 -9.86
CA LYS A 67 -24.46 15.75 -9.95
C LYS A 67 -25.30 15.79 -8.67
N GLU A 68 -26.14 16.81 -8.54
CA GLU A 68 -27.02 17.01 -7.37
C GLU A 68 -28.04 15.89 -7.17
N ASP A 69 -28.40 15.19 -8.24
CA ASP A 69 -29.34 14.06 -8.23
C ASP A 69 -28.64 12.70 -8.23
N GLU A 70 -27.32 12.66 -8.00
CA GLU A 70 -26.51 11.46 -8.02
C GLU A 70 -25.82 11.20 -6.67
N GLU A 71 -25.65 9.93 -6.33
CA GLU A 71 -24.88 9.47 -5.19
C GLU A 71 -23.90 8.37 -5.57
N LEU A 72 -22.78 8.31 -4.86
CA LEU A 72 -21.81 7.23 -4.99
C LEU A 72 -22.17 6.12 -3.98
N VAL A 73 -22.63 4.99 -4.50
CA VAL A 73 -22.85 3.78 -3.71
C VAL A 73 -21.56 2.97 -3.70
N VAL A 74 -20.91 2.91 -2.53
CA VAL A 74 -19.72 2.09 -2.31
C VAL A 74 -20.16 0.81 -1.60
N LEU A 75 -19.83 -0.34 -2.19
CA LEU A 75 -20.14 -1.65 -1.64
C LEU A 75 -18.83 -2.36 -1.30
N PHE A 76 -18.82 -3.01 -0.15
CA PHE A 76 -17.86 -4.05 0.18
C PHE A 76 -18.53 -5.40 0.03
N HIS A 77 -17.81 -6.36 -0.54
CA HIS A 77 -18.27 -7.72 -0.71
C HIS A 77 -17.18 -8.69 -0.24
N ASN A 78 -17.55 -9.64 0.61
CA ASN A 78 -16.63 -10.68 1.07
C ASN A 78 -17.39 -12.01 1.23
N GLY A 79 -17.35 -12.83 0.18
CA GLY A 79 -18.02 -14.12 0.15
C GLY A 79 -19.55 -13.98 0.24
N MET A 80 -20.11 -14.25 1.42
CA MET A 80 -21.58 -14.17 1.61
C MET A 80 -22.05 -12.80 2.09
N GLU A 81 -21.15 -11.93 2.55
CA GLU A 81 -21.52 -10.62 3.05
C GLU A 81 -21.42 -9.55 1.98
N THR A 82 -22.44 -8.70 1.90
CA THR A 82 -22.40 -7.44 1.14
C THR A 82 -22.82 -6.31 2.05
N MET A 83 -22.05 -5.23 2.05
CA MET A 83 -22.28 -4.08 2.90
C MET A 83 -22.20 -2.79 2.10
N ARG A 84 -23.17 -1.89 2.27
CA ARG A 84 -23.09 -0.52 1.76
C ARG A 84 -22.24 0.31 2.73
N VAL A 85 -21.08 0.74 2.26
CA VAL A 85 -20.11 1.51 3.04
C VAL A 85 -20.57 2.95 3.17
N MET A 86 -20.61 3.45 4.41
CA MET A 86 -20.93 4.84 4.76
C MET A 86 -19.69 5.62 5.17
N GLU A 87 -18.68 4.94 5.73
CA GLU A 87 -17.42 5.55 6.16
C GLU A 87 -16.24 4.62 5.87
N VAL A 88 -15.13 5.22 5.45
CA VAL A 88 -13.81 4.59 5.40
C VAL A 88 -12.89 5.34 6.35
N TYR A 89 -12.57 4.71 7.48
CA TYR A 89 -11.59 5.19 8.45
C TYR A 89 -10.28 4.44 8.25
N VAL A 90 -9.19 5.18 8.06
CA VAL A 90 -7.84 4.62 7.90
C VAL A 90 -7.05 4.98 9.17
N PRO A 91 -7.01 4.09 10.19
CA PRO A 91 -6.24 4.34 11.41
C PRO A 91 -4.74 4.41 11.16
N ALA A 92 -4.27 3.59 10.22
CA ALA A 92 -2.91 3.56 9.70
C ALA A 92 -3.02 3.17 8.23
N TRP A 93 -2.09 3.64 7.40
CA TRP A 93 -2.19 3.43 5.97
C TRP A 93 -2.20 1.97 5.48
N SER A 94 -1.77 1.03 6.32
CA SER A 94 -1.83 -0.42 6.03
C SER A 94 -3.17 -1.06 6.38
N VAL A 95 -4.10 -0.33 7.02
CA VAL A 95 -5.37 -0.87 7.54
C VAL A 95 -6.52 0.09 7.23
N ALA A 96 -7.60 -0.44 6.68
CA ALA A 96 -8.87 0.27 6.53
C ALA A 96 -9.94 -0.33 7.43
N VAL A 97 -10.77 0.54 7.99
CA VAL A 97 -11.99 0.19 8.72
C VAL A 97 -13.18 0.76 7.95
N LEU A 98 -14.00 -0.12 7.41
CA LEU A 98 -15.22 0.25 6.69
C LEU A 98 -16.38 0.17 7.68
N THR A 99 -17.16 1.24 7.82
CA THR A 99 -18.42 1.22 8.57
C THR A 99 -19.58 1.36 7.59
N GLY A 100 -20.60 0.51 7.72
CA GLY A 100 -21.71 0.49 6.79
C GLY A 100 -22.93 -0.25 7.30
N ILE A 101 -23.89 -0.44 6.40
CA ILE A 101 -25.10 -1.22 6.65
C ILE A 101 -25.07 -2.45 5.74
N ASP A 102 -25.23 -3.65 6.32
CA ASP A 102 -25.29 -4.89 5.56
C ASP A 102 -26.68 -5.16 4.95
N THR A 103 -26.83 -6.28 4.27
CA THR A 103 -28.11 -6.69 3.65
C THR A 103 -29.22 -6.97 4.66
N GLU A 104 -28.88 -7.26 5.92
CA GLU A 104 -29.82 -7.51 7.01
C GLU A 104 -30.19 -6.24 7.78
N ARG A 105 -29.62 -5.09 7.37
CA ARG A 105 -29.76 -3.77 8.02
C ARG A 105 -29.06 -3.64 9.36
N ASN A 106 -28.03 -4.46 9.61
CA ASN A 106 -27.17 -4.28 10.77
C ASN A 106 -26.09 -3.24 10.49
N LEU A 107 -25.69 -2.53 11.55
CA LEU A 107 -24.49 -1.69 11.52
C LEU A 107 -23.25 -2.60 11.57
N THR A 108 -22.49 -2.62 10.48
CA THR A 108 -21.38 -3.55 10.29
C THR A 108 -20.06 -2.79 10.15
N ARG A 109 -19.00 -3.35 10.76
CA ARG A 109 -17.63 -2.84 10.64
C ARG A 109 -16.72 -3.92 10.08
N VAL A 110 -16.02 -3.60 9.00
CA VAL A 110 -15.02 -4.47 8.38
C VAL A 110 -13.64 -3.89 8.63
N ILE A 111 -12.74 -4.70 9.19
CA ILE A 111 -11.33 -4.34 9.36
C ILE A 111 -10.53 -5.16 8.36
N THR A 112 -9.80 -4.49 7.46
CA THR A 112 -9.05 -5.17 6.41
C THR A 112 -7.68 -4.53 6.18
N ALA A 113 -6.73 -5.34 5.73
CA ALA A 113 -5.45 -4.85 5.24
C ALA A 113 -5.67 -4.06 3.95
N SER A 114 -4.92 -2.99 3.75
CA SER A 114 -5.00 -2.13 2.56
C SER A 114 -4.86 -2.91 1.25
N GLU A 115 -4.01 -3.93 1.24
CA GLU A 115 -3.74 -4.80 0.08
C GLU A 115 -4.90 -5.73 -0.30
N ARG A 116 -5.85 -5.96 0.63
CA ARG A 116 -7.03 -6.81 0.40
C ARG A 116 -8.31 -6.00 0.25
N LEU A 117 -8.22 -4.68 0.31
CA LEU A 117 -9.38 -3.82 0.21
C LEU A 117 -9.84 -3.74 -1.24
N GLU A 118 -10.95 -4.41 -1.53
CA GLU A 118 -11.67 -4.30 -2.79
C GLU A 118 -13.04 -3.67 -2.54
N LEU A 119 -13.39 -2.68 -3.36
CA LEU A 119 -14.64 -1.92 -3.25
C LEU A 119 -15.30 -1.83 -4.62
N ILE A 120 -16.61 -1.98 -4.64
CA ILE A 120 -17.43 -1.77 -5.84
C ILE A 120 -18.07 -0.38 -5.70
N CYS A 121 -17.70 0.53 -6.59
CA CYS A 121 -18.22 1.90 -6.60
C CYS A 121 -19.20 2.10 -7.76
N LYS A 122 -20.44 2.50 -7.47
CA LYS A 122 -21.51 2.71 -8.46
C LYS A 122 -22.09 4.12 -8.33
N VAL A 123 -22.19 4.85 -9.44
CA VAL A 123 -22.96 6.10 -9.49
C VAL A 123 -24.43 5.75 -9.69
N MET A 124 -25.28 6.20 -8.77
CA MET A 124 -26.72 5.93 -8.79
C MET A 124 -27.49 7.23 -8.68
N LYS A 125 -28.74 7.25 -9.14
CA LYS A 125 -29.63 8.37 -8.84
C LYS A 125 -29.99 8.36 -7.35
N ALA A 126 -29.95 9.54 -6.74
CA ALA A 126 -30.43 9.72 -5.38
C ALA A 126 -31.92 9.37 -5.29
N GLN A 127 -32.32 8.83 -4.15
CA GLN A 127 -33.74 8.51 -3.94
C GLN A 127 -34.58 9.79 -3.99
N PRO A 128 -35.75 9.78 -4.65
CA PRO A 128 -36.61 10.96 -4.72
C PRO A 128 -36.92 11.51 -3.32
N GLY A 129 -36.66 12.80 -3.10
CA GLY A 129 -36.88 13.47 -1.81
C GLY A 129 -35.82 13.19 -0.73
N ALA A 130 -34.81 12.36 -1.01
CA ALA A 130 -33.68 12.13 -0.11
C ALA A 130 -32.45 12.93 -0.54
N LYS A 131 -31.63 13.33 0.44
CA LYS A 131 -30.32 13.93 0.16
C LYS A 131 -29.34 12.85 -0.30
N PRO A 132 -28.57 13.06 -1.39
CA PRO A 132 -27.52 12.14 -1.80
C PRO A 132 -26.56 11.81 -0.66
N VAL A 133 -26.33 10.52 -0.41
CA VAL A 133 -25.43 10.08 0.66
C VAL A 133 -23.99 10.16 0.16
N LYS A 134 -23.12 10.72 1.00
CA LYS A 134 -21.66 10.73 0.78
C LYS A 134 -20.97 9.77 1.72
N VAL A 135 -19.99 9.05 1.20
CA VAL A 135 -19.05 8.25 1.98
C VAL A 135 -18.11 9.19 2.73
N ASN A 136 -18.09 9.06 4.04
CA ASN A 136 -17.13 9.77 4.88
C ASN A 136 -15.74 9.14 4.74
N LEU A 137 -14.72 9.97 4.52
CA LEU A 137 -13.35 9.51 4.32
C LEU A 137 -12.47 10.14 5.40
N VAL A 138 -11.91 9.30 6.26
CA VAL A 138 -11.07 9.73 7.39
C VAL A 138 -9.68 9.14 7.21
N ALA A 139 -8.74 9.98 6.81
CA ALA A 139 -7.33 9.63 6.69
C ALA A 139 -6.67 9.50 8.09
N PRO A 140 -5.50 8.83 8.20
CA PRO A 140 -4.76 8.79 9.45
C PRO A 140 -4.42 10.19 9.94
N LYS A 141 -4.41 10.38 11.26
CA LYS A 141 -3.88 11.62 11.83
C LYS A 141 -2.37 11.67 11.57
N PRO A 142 -1.81 12.81 11.12
CA PRO A 142 -0.37 13.01 11.15
C PRO A 142 0.14 12.70 12.56
N GLY A 143 1.19 11.88 12.65
CA GLY A 143 1.63 11.26 13.90
C GLY A 143 1.73 12.24 15.07
N ALA A 144 1.25 11.77 16.22
CA ALA A 144 1.69 12.27 17.52
C ALA A 144 3.13 11.85 17.80
#